data_AF-A0A8T1WT73-F1
#
_entry.id   AF-A0A8T1WT73-F1
#
_cell.length_a   1.000
_cell.length_b   1.000
_cell.length_c   1.000
_cell.angle_alpha   90.00
_cell.angle_beta   90.00
_cell.angle_gamma   90.00
#
_symmetry.space_group_name_H-M   'P 1'
#
loop_
_entity.id
_entity.type
_entity.pdbx_description
1 polymer ?
#
loop_
_entity_poly.entity_id
_entity_poly.type
_entity_poly.pdbx_seq_one_letter_code
_entity_poly.pdbx_strand_id
1 'polypeptide(L)'
;MLDILSPLRGYIAQNLQFYLSKYIEDIQLEGLGLFGGDLVLNDLEIKRHVLRESLDIPSSFDFSRGFIRELRIHIPWTQLLSQPIEVKLYTIELILTGKSDDKRRSSRTASSEDPPKPTDASTSRASEEKMEQPKSGWLHDTLQKILANISVQVNNLVLKYEHDDVVFSIALGTLDFYSAKESNGWERSFEELDGERRAICKV
;
A
#
# COMPACT_ATOMS: atom_id res chain seq x y z
N MET A 1 -35.80 -1.74 -3.80
CA MET A 1 -34.99 -2.70 -4.58
C MET A 1 -33.78 -3.00 -3.71
N LEU A 2 -33.65 -4.24 -3.22
CA LEU A 2 -32.78 -4.61 -2.10
C LEU A 2 -31.32 -4.24 -2.38
N ASP A 3 -30.73 -3.47 -1.46
CA ASP A 3 -29.34 -3.03 -1.48
C ASP A 3 -28.43 -4.21 -1.04
N ILE A 4 -28.48 -5.32 -1.80
CA ILE A 4 -27.73 -6.57 -1.55
C ILE A 4 -26.21 -6.29 -1.49
N LEU A 5 -25.77 -5.20 -2.13
CA LEU A 5 -24.39 -4.72 -2.12
C LEU A 5 -24.07 -3.79 -0.95
N SER A 6 -25.02 -3.40 -0.11
CA SER A 6 -24.79 -2.51 1.04
C SER A 6 -23.70 -3.04 2.00
N PRO A 7 -23.67 -4.36 2.35
CA PRO A 7 -22.56 -4.92 3.12
C PRO A 7 -21.20 -4.80 2.41
N LEU A 8 -21.17 -4.97 1.08
CA LEU A 8 -19.94 -4.83 0.28
C LEU A 8 -19.47 -3.39 0.23
N ARG A 9 -20.40 -2.43 0.08
CA ARG A 9 -20.09 -0.99 0.13
C ARG A 9 -19.44 -0.61 1.45
N GLY A 10 -20.04 -1.03 2.57
CA GLY A 10 -19.49 -0.82 3.90
C GLY A 10 -18.10 -1.43 4.05
N TYR A 11 -17.92 -2.68 3.61
CA TYR A 11 -16.62 -3.35 3.68
C TYR A 11 -15.55 -2.64 2.84
N ILE A 12 -15.84 -2.31 1.59
CA ILE A 12 -14.90 -1.61 0.69
C ILE A 12 -14.53 -0.25 1.25
N ALA A 13 -15.52 0.54 1.69
CA ALA A 13 -15.27 1.88 2.25
C ALA A 13 -14.40 1.80 3.52
N GLN A 14 -14.71 0.88 4.44
CA GLN A 14 -13.92 0.74 5.67
C GLN A 14 -12.51 0.19 5.39
N ASN A 15 -12.34 -0.75 4.45
CA ASN A 15 -11.01 -1.23 4.06
C ASN A 15 -10.19 -0.13 3.42
N LEU A 16 -10.80 0.66 2.53
CA LEU A 16 -10.13 1.79 1.92
C LEU A 16 -9.69 2.80 2.98
N GLN A 17 -10.59 3.15 3.90
CA GLN A 17 -10.26 4.01 5.03
C GLN A 17 -9.12 3.45 5.87
N PHE A 18 -9.18 2.16 6.23
CA PHE A 18 -8.12 1.49 6.98
C PHE A 18 -6.77 1.59 6.27
N TYR A 19 -6.70 1.26 4.98
CA TYR A 19 -5.45 1.31 4.24
C TYR A 19 -4.93 2.74 4.06
N LEU A 20 -5.81 3.70 3.73
CA LEU A 20 -5.42 5.11 3.67
C LEU A 20 -4.83 5.58 5.01
N SER A 21 -5.51 5.29 6.13
CA SER A 21 -5.02 5.62 7.47
C SER A 21 -3.78 4.83 7.88
N LYS A 22 -3.56 3.63 7.34
CA LYS A 22 -2.37 2.83 7.58
C LYS A 22 -1.15 3.44 6.88
N TYR A 23 -1.26 3.80 5.60
CA TYR A 23 -0.14 4.21 4.75
C TYR A 23 0.15 5.71 4.78
N ILE A 24 -0.85 6.57 5.04
CA ILE A 24 -0.76 8.03 4.92
C ILE A 24 -0.83 8.70 6.30
N GLU A 25 0.05 9.67 6.54
CA GLU A 25 0.03 10.50 7.77
C GLU A 25 -1.18 11.45 7.79
N ASP A 26 -1.77 11.62 8.98
CA ASP A 26 -2.77 12.65 9.30
C ASP A 26 -3.93 12.82 8.31
N ILE A 27 -4.37 11.73 7.67
CA ILE A 27 -5.45 11.78 6.70
C ILE A 27 -6.82 11.98 7.35
N GLN A 28 -7.47 13.09 7.04
CA GLN A 28 -8.86 13.36 7.45
C GLN A 28 -9.83 12.83 6.41
N LEU A 29 -10.39 11.65 6.66
CA LEU A 29 -11.33 10.97 5.74
C LEU A 29 -12.80 11.34 5.99
N GLU A 30 -13.08 12.13 7.02
CA GLU A 30 -14.44 12.55 7.36
C GLU A 30 -15.03 13.43 6.26
N GLY A 31 -16.17 13.00 5.69
CA GLY A 31 -16.88 13.73 4.65
C GLY A 31 -16.30 13.61 3.23
N LEU A 32 -15.21 12.87 3.04
CA LEU A 32 -14.65 12.62 1.71
C LEU A 32 -15.48 11.58 0.95
N GLY A 33 -15.60 11.77 -0.36
CA GLY A 33 -16.54 11.13 -1.30
C GLY A 33 -16.48 9.60 -1.46
N LEU A 34 -16.09 8.84 -0.44
CA LEU A 34 -16.13 7.38 -0.39
C LEU A 34 -17.50 6.84 -0.85
N PHE A 35 -18.59 7.47 -0.42
CA PHE A 35 -19.95 7.09 -0.85
C PHE A 35 -20.38 7.70 -2.19
N GLY A 36 -19.66 8.71 -2.68
CA GLY A 36 -19.88 9.37 -3.97
C GLY A 36 -19.23 8.65 -5.16
N GLY A 37 -18.30 7.72 -4.89
CA GLY A 37 -17.62 6.93 -5.91
C GLY A 37 -16.26 7.50 -6.31
N ASP A 38 -16.07 8.81 -6.25
CA ASP A 38 -14.79 9.45 -6.56
C ASP A 38 -14.16 10.09 -5.31
N LEU A 39 -12.90 9.77 -5.07
CA LEU A 39 -12.06 10.34 -4.03
C LEU A 39 -10.81 10.93 -4.67
N VAL A 40 -10.54 12.20 -4.39
CA VAL A 40 -9.31 12.87 -4.79
C VAL A 40 -8.65 13.47 -3.56
N LEU A 41 -7.39 13.13 -3.37
CA LEU A 41 -6.56 13.54 -2.25
C LEU A 41 -5.28 14.14 -2.80
N ASN A 42 -4.78 15.20 -2.17
CA ASN A 42 -3.59 15.92 -2.63
C ASN A 42 -2.57 16.07 -1.51
N ASP A 43 -1.31 16.22 -1.89
CA ASP A 43 -0.19 16.54 -1.01
C ASP A 43 -0.12 15.63 0.22
N LEU A 44 -0.18 14.33 -0.01
CA LEU A 44 -0.17 13.30 1.03
C LEU A 44 1.26 12.96 1.43
N GLU A 45 1.50 12.81 2.73
CA GLU A 45 2.76 12.29 3.28
C GLU A 45 2.61 10.81 3.65
N ILE A 46 3.55 9.98 3.23
CA ILE A 46 3.57 8.54 3.51
C ILE A 46 4.25 8.31 4.85
N LYS A 47 3.64 7.47 5.70
CA LYS A 47 4.21 7.13 7.00
C LYS A 47 5.56 6.44 6.84
N ARG A 48 6.57 6.97 7.53
CA ARG A 48 7.97 6.48 7.41
C ARG A 48 8.12 5.00 7.75
N HIS A 49 7.44 4.51 8.78
CA HIS A 49 7.53 3.11 9.20
C HIS A 49 7.00 2.17 8.11
N VAL A 50 5.96 2.59 7.38
CA VAL A 50 5.35 1.78 6.34
C VAL A 50 6.25 1.66 5.11
N LEU A 51 6.97 2.73 4.75
CA LEU A 51 7.99 2.69 3.70
C LEU A 51 9.07 1.66 4.03
N ARG A 52 9.52 1.59 5.30
CA ARG A 52 10.53 0.62 5.74
C ARG A 52 10.03 -0.82 5.69
N GLU A 53 8.82 -1.07 6.19
CA GLU A 53 8.25 -2.42 6.26
C GLU A 53 7.85 -2.97 4.88
N SER A 54 7.37 -2.10 3.98
CA SER A 54 6.79 -2.54 2.70
C SER A 54 7.83 -2.74 1.59
N LEU A 55 8.98 -2.06 1.66
CA LEU A 55 9.97 -2.03 0.57
C LEU A 55 11.22 -2.89 0.84
N ASP A 56 11.24 -3.66 1.93
CA ASP A 56 12.35 -4.54 2.36
C ASP A 56 13.74 -3.93 2.11
N ILE A 57 13.89 -2.69 2.55
CA ILE A 57 15.09 -1.92 2.22
C ILE A 57 16.27 -2.42 3.05
N PRO A 58 17.47 -2.58 2.44
CA PRO A 58 18.65 -2.96 3.19
C PRO A 58 18.90 -2.05 4.38
N SER A 59 19.38 -2.61 5.49
CA SER A 59 19.54 -1.90 6.77
C SER A 59 20.47 -0.69 6.70
N SER A 60 21.32 -0.58 5.67
CA SER A 60 22.21 0.55 5.37
C SER A 60 21.48 1.81 4.94
N PHE A 61 20.23 1.70 4.49
CA PHE A 61 19.41 2.83 4.06
C PHE A 61 18.30 3.13 5.07
N ASP A 62 17.79 4.35 4.97
CA ASP A 62 16.62 4.82 5.70
C ASP A 62 15.75 5.70 4.78
N PHE A 63 14.49 5.88 5.13
CA PHE A 63 13.62 6.87 4.50
C PHE A 63 13.62 8.17 5.29
N SER A 64 13.95 9.27 4.62
CA SER A 64 13.74 10.61 5.17
C SER A 64 12.24 10.91 5.15
N ARG A 65 11.65 10.92 3.94
CA ARG A 65 10.23 11.26 3.67
C ARG A 65 9.72 10.56 2.41
N GLY A 66 8.40 10.48 2.29
CA GLY A 66 7.73 10.07 1.07
C GLY A 66 6.46 10.89 0.87
N PHE A 67 6.22 11.35 -0.36
CA PHE A 67 5.10 12.19 -0.71
C PHE A 67 4.35 11.65 -1.92
N ILE A 68 3.04 11.84 -1.94
CA ILE A 68 2.17 11.58 -3.08
C ILE A 68 1.47 12.89 -3.39
N ARG A 69 1.73 13.46 -4.57
CA ARG A 69 1.15 14.76 -4.92
C ARG A 69 -0.35 14.69 -5.14
N GLU A 70 -0.82 13.61 -5.77
CA GLU A 70 -2.24 13.37 -5.93
C GLU A 70 -2.57 11.87 -5.94
N LEU A 71 -3.62 11.50 -5.23
CA LEU A 71 -4.22 10.17 -5.22
C LEU A 71 -5.68 10.29 -5.65
N ARG A 72 -6.05 9.61 -6.73
CA ARG A 72 -7.43 9.48 -7.21
C ARG A 72 -7.90 8.05 -7.04
N ILE A 73 -9.09 7.88 -6.51
CA ILE A 73 -9.74 6.57 -6.39
C ILE A 73 -11.14 6.69 -6.98
N HIS A 74 -11.42 5.87 -7.98
CA HIS A 74 -12.73 5.74 -8.60
C HIS A 74 -13.32 4.36 -8.26
N ILE A 75 -14.46 4.36 -7.60
CA ILE A 75 -15.23 3.19 -7.20
C ILE A 75 -16.53 3.16 -8.00
N PRO A 76 -16.67 2.25 -8.98
CA PRO A 76 -17.87 2.16 -9.81
C PRO A 76 -18.99 1.45 -9.05
N TRP A 77 -19.60 2.11 -8.06
CA TRP A 77 -20.59 1.51 -7.15
C TRP A 77 -21.78 0.82 -7.83
N THR A 78 -22.12 1.22 -9.05
CA THR A 78 -23.21 0.63 -9.86
C THR A 78 -22.75 -0.52 -10.75
N GLN A 79 -21.43 -0.70 -10.92
CA GLN A 79 -20.82 -1.63 -11.87
C GLN A 79 -19.65 -2.44 -11.25
N LEU A 80 -19.61 -2.61 -9.92
CA LEU A 80 -18.54 -3.34 -9.21
C LEU A 80 -18.31 -4.78 -9.71
N LEU A 81 -19.29 -5.39 -10.38
CA LEU A 81 -19.20 -6.75 -10.91
C LEU A 81 -18.69 -6.82 -12.36
N SER A 82 -18.47 -5.67 -13.01
CA SER A 82 -18.06 -5.59 -14.41
C SER A 82 -17.02 -4.49 -14.69
N GLN A 83 -16.75 -3.61 -13.72
CA GLN A 83 -15.75 -2.55 -13.82
C GLN A 83 -14.84 -2.57 -12.59
N PRO A 84 -13.52 -2.37 -12.78
CA PRO A 84 -12.55 -2.36 -11.69
C PRO A 84 -12.67 -1.09 -10.84
N ILE A 85 -12.30 -1.19 -9.57
CA ILE A 85 -11.95 0.01 -8.79
C ILE A 85 -10.61 0.52 -9.33
N GLU A 86 -10.56 1.79 -9.75
CA GLU A 86 -9.34 2.40 -10.27
C GLU A 86 -8.67 3.26 -9.22
N VAL A 87 -7.41 2.97 -8.91
CA VAL A 87 -6.55 3.75 -8.02
C VAL A 87 -5.42 4.36 -8.87
N LYS A 88 -5.35 5.69 -8.92
CA LYS A 88 -4.32 6.42 -9.67
C LYS A 88 -3.52 7.30 -8.74
N LEU A 89 -2.21 7.09 -8.74
CA LEU A 89 -1.24 7.87 -7.98
C LEU A 89 -0.47 8.73 -8.99
N TYR A 90 -0.45 10.05 -8.78
CA TYR A 90 0.31 10.97 -9.61
C TYR A 90 1.42 11.61 -8.81
N THR A 91 2.64 11.41 -9.32
CA THR A 91 3.89 11.87 -8.72
C THR A 91 4.06 11.37 -7.29
N ILE A 92 4.72 10.21 -7.16
CA ILE A 92 5.21 9.71 -5.88
C ILE A 92 6.68 10.08 -5.78
N GLU A 93 7.07 10.75 -4.70
CA GLU A 93 8.47 11.07 -4.42
C GLU A 93 8.89 10.41 -3.12
N LEU A 94 9.92 9.58 -3.18
CA LEU A 94 10.50 8.89 -2.04
C LEU A 94 11.94 9.34 -1.88
N ILE A 95 12.33 9.75 -0.66
CA ILE A 95 13.69 10.21 -0.35
C ILE A 95 14.34 9.22 0.62
N LEU A 96 15.37 8.55 0.14
CA LEU A 96 16.24 7.65 0.88
C LEU A 96 17.48 8.40 1.38
N THR A 97 17.97 8.02 2.55
CA THR A 97 19.23 8.49 3.11
C THR A 97 20.09 7.33 3.56
N GLY A 98 21.42 7.51 3.54
CA GLY A 98 22.34 6.53 4.09
C GLY A 98 22.37 6.64 5.62
N LYS A 99 22.33 5.50 6.33
CA LYS A 99 22.64 5.51 7.77
C LYS A 99 24.14 5.69 7.94
N SER A 100 24.56 6.79 8.56
CA SER A 100 25.96 6.94 8.95
C SER A 100 26.30 5.93 10.06
N ASP A 101 27.41 5.22 9.91
CA ASP A 101 28.01 4.34 10.93
C ASP A 101 28.57 5.14 12.14
N ASP A 102 27.97 6.27 12.50
CA ASP A 102 28.43 7.15 13.58
C ASP A 102 28.31 6.52 14.97
N LYS A 103 27.71 5.34 15.08
CA LYS A 103 27.74 4.53 16.32
C LYS A 103 29.12 3.96 16.66
N ARG A 104 30.15 4.14 15.82
CA ARG A 104 31.53 3.71 16.15
C ARG A 104 32.43 4.77 16.79
N ARG A 105 31.98 6.02 16.96
CA ARG A 105 32.83 7.11 17.53
C ARG A 105 32.48 7.59 18.94
N SER A 106 31.41 7.09 19.57
CA SER A 106 31.02 7.51 20.94
C SER A 106 31.39 6.52 22.07
N SER A 107 31.82 5.29 21.79
CA SER A 107 32.00 4.26 22.85
C SER A 107 33.46 3.94 23.21
N ARG A 108 34.35 4.94 23.32
CA ARG A 108 35.74 4.72 23.80
C ARG A 108 36.11 5.38 25.12
N THR A 109 35.15 5.90 25.88
CA THR A 109 35.40 6.38 27.24
C THR A 109 34.19 6.13 28.13
N ALA A 110 34.12 4.92 28.68
CA ALA A 110 33.71 4.64 30.07
C ALA A 110 33.68 3.12 30.27
N SER A 111 34.60 2.65 31.08
CA SER A 111 34.67 1.30 31.65
C SER A 111 33.51 1.01 32.62
N SER A 112 33.35 -0.28 32.93
CA SER A 112 32.74 -0.92 34.12
C SER A 112 31.34 -1.54 33.98
N GLU A 113 31.35 -2.88 34.01
CA GLU A 113 30.52 -3.77 34.84
C GLU A 113 29.09 -4.21 34.43
N ASP A 114 28.93 -5.53 34.59
CA ASP A 114 27.76 -6.43 34.69
C ASP A 114 27.10 -7.10 33.47
N PRO A 115 26.87 -8.44 33.51
CA PRO A 115 26.24 -9.22 32.45
C PRO A 115 24.71 -9.33 32.63
N PRO A 116 23.88 -9.17 31.58
CA PRO A 116 22.46 -9.47 31.66
C PRO A 116 22.15 -10.93 31.27
N LYS A 117 21.33 -11.57 32.11
CA LYS A 117 20.68 -12.87 31.94
C LYS A 117 19.88 -12.98 30.62
N PRO A 118 19.68 -14.20 30.09
CA PRO A 118 18.78 -14.44 28.97
C PRO A 118 17.32 -14.39 29.46
N THR A 119 16.53 -13.46 28.94
CA THR A 119 15.06 -13.49 29.05
C THR A 119 14.50 -13.78 27.67
N ASP A 120 13.87 -14.95 27.55
CA ASP A 120 13.09 -15.41 26.40
C ASP A 120 12.07 -14.34 25.99
N ALA A 121 12.35 -13.64 24.90
CA ALA A 121 11.37 -12.80 24.22
C ALA A 121 10.59 -13.69 23.26
N SER A 122 9.52 -14.27 23.80
CA SER A 122 8.44 -14.87 23.04
C SER A 122 7.97 -13.91 21.94
N THR A 123 7.96 -14.44 20.74
CA THR A 123 7.50 -13.83 19.50
C THR A 123 6.05 -13.36 19.65
N SER A 124 5.82 -12.12 20.05
CA SER A 124 4.54 -11.44 19.84
C SER A 124 4.45 -11.08 18.36
N ARG A 125 4.00 -12.06 17.56
CA ARG A 125 3.37 -11.78 16.27
C ARG A 125 2.28 -10.76 16.53
N ALA A 126 2.51 -9.53 16.09
CA ALA A 126 1.46 -8.52 16.00
C ALA A 126 0.31 -9.18 15.26
N SER A 127 -0.79 -9.35 15.97
CA SER A 127 -2.05 -9.83 15.41
C SER A 127 -2.42 -8.89 14.27
N GLU A 128 -2.28 -9.37 13.04
CA GLU A 128 -3.02 -8.82 11.91
C GLU A 128 -4.47 -8.72 12.37
N GLU A 129 -4.97 -7.51 12.58
CA GLU A 129 -6.38 -7.24 12.76
C GLU A 129 -7.08 -7.68 11.47
N LYS A 130 -7.41 -8.97 11.39
CA LYS A 130 -8.22 -9.52 10.32
C LYS A 130 -9.61 -8.95 10.49
N MET A 131 -9.86 -7.90 9.72
CA MET A 131 -11.19 -7.37 9.50
C MET A 131 -12.11 -8.54 9.11
N GLU A 132 -13.18 -8.77 9.89
CA GLU A 132 -14.06 -9.91 9.68
C GLU A 132 -14.61 -9.88 8.25
N GLN A 133 -14.20 -10.85 7.44
CA GLN A 133 -14.77 -11.04 6.11
C GLN A 133 -16.24 -11.50 6.25
N PRO A 134 -17.14 -11.09 5.34
CA PRO A 134 -18.55 -11.47 5.42
C PRO A 134 -18.71 -13.00 5.41
N LYS A 135 -19.47 -13.53 6.38
CA LYS A 135 -19.62 -14.98 6.68
C LYS A 135 -20.43 -15.77 5.64
N SER A 136 -20.98 -15.12 4.61
CA SER A 136 -21.76 -15.77 3.55
C SER A 136 -20.90 -16.00 2.30
N GLY A 137 -20.82 -17.26 1.83
CA GLY A 137 -19.97 -17.67 0.70
C GLY A 137 -20.10 -16.80 -0.56
N TRP A 138 -21.33 -16.48 -0.99
CA TRP A 138 -21.53 -15.67 -2.20
C TRP A 138 -21.00 -14.22 -2.07
N LEU A 139 -21.17 -13.57 -0.91
CA LEU A 139 -20.59 -12.23 -0.68
C LEU A 139 -19.06 -12.28 -0.62
N HIS A 140 -18.51 -13.37 -0.07
CA HIS A 140 -17.07 -13.58 -0.03
C HIS A 140 -16.49 -13.75 -1.45
N ASP A 141 -17.09 -14.58 -2.29
CA ASP A 141 -16.64 -14.78 -3.68
C ASP A 141 -16.76 -13.49 -4.50
N THR A 142 -17.87 -12.77 -4.31
CA THR A 142 -18.10 -11.47 -4.95
C THR A 142 -17.05 -10.45 -4.52
N LEU A 143 -16.77 -10.36 -3.22
CA LEU A 143 -15.73 -9.48 -2.67
C LEU A 143 -14.35 -9.85 -3.24
N GLN A 144 -14.01 -11.14 -3.27
CA GLN A 144 -12.74 -11.60 -3.78
C GLN A 144 -12.58 -11.23 -5.27
N LYS A 145 -13.64 -11.39 -6.06
CA LYS A 145 -13.69 -10.98 -7.46
C LYS A 145 -13.47 -9.47 -7.63
N ILE A 146 -14.11 -8.64 -6.80
CA ILE A 146 -13.90 -7.18 -6.81
C ILE A 146 -12.44 -6.85 -6.48
N LEU A 147 -11.90 -7.41 -5.40
CA LEU A 147 -10.53 -7.13 -4.94
C LEU A 147 -9.47 -7.55 -5.95
N ALA A 148 -9.68 -8.68 -6.64
CA ALA A 148 -8.74 -9.19 -7.64
C ALA A 148 -8.68 -8.35 -8.91
N ASN A 149 -9.72 -7.54 -9.17
CA ASN A 149 -9.80 -6.67 -10.33
C ASN A 149 -9.46 -5.22 -10.01
N ILE A 150 -9.02 -4.89 -8.79
CA ILE A 150 -8.57 -3.53 -8.49
C ILE A 150 -7.40 -3.19 -9.42
N SER A 151 -7.50 -2.06 -10.12
CA SER A 151 -6.44 -1.57 -10.99
C SER A 151 -5.72 -0.42 -10.31
N VAL A 152 -4.39 -0.48 -10.29
CA VAL A 152 -3.53 0.55 -9.71
C VAL A 152 -2.60 1.08 -10.78
N GLN A 153 -2.60 2.39 -10.97
CA GLN A 153 -1.66 3.07 -11.85
C GLN A 153 -0.84 4.07 -11.05
N VAL A 154 0.48 3.99 -11.19
CA VAL A 154 1.42 4.96 -10.63
C VAL A 154 2.05 5.72 -11.78
N ASN A 155 1.79 7.01 -11.83
CA ASN A 155 2.39 7.94 -12.78
C ASN A 155 3.51 8.71 -12.08
N ASN A 156 4.71 8.67 -12.63
CA ASN A 156 5.89 9.38 -12.17
C ASN A 156 6.29 8.99 -10.74
N LEU A 157 6.96 7.85 -10.58
CA LEU A 157 7.60 7.47 -9.32
C LEU A 157 9.05 7.94 -9.33
N VAL A 158 9.40 8.80 -8.38
CA VAL A 158 10.75 9.34 -8.20
C VAL A 158 11.31 8.82 -6.90
N LEU A 159 12.45 8.13 -6.98
CA LEU A 159 13.24 7.69 -5.84
C LEU A 159 14.54 8.48 -5.82
N LYS A 160 14.70 9.33 -4.81
CA LYS A 160 15.93 10.07 -4.55
C LYS A 160 16.72 9.38 -3.45
N TYR A 161 18.03 9.34 -3.58
CA TYR A 161 18.95 8.98 -2.52
C TYR A 161 19.88 10.16 -2.24
N GLU A 162 19.91 10.58 -0.99
CA GLU A 162 20.69 11.72 -0.50
C GLU A 162 21.70 11.25 0.55
N HIS A 163 22.99 11.51 0.33
CA HIS A 163 24.03 11.21 1.29
C HIS A 163 25.22 12.17 1.12
N ASP A 164 25.58 12.85 2.21
CA ASP A 164 26.56 13.94 2.22
C ASP A 164 26.24 14.99 1.11
N ASP A 165 27.15 15.18 0.16
CA ASP A 165 26.99 16.12 -0.95
C ASP A 165 26.51 15.44 -2.26
N VAL A 166 26.13 14.16 -2.20
CA VAL A 166 25.76 13.37 -3.38
C VAL A 166 24.25 13.08 -3.38
N VAL A 167 23.62 13.39 -4.51
CA VAL A 167 22.20 13.09 -4.76
C VAL A 167 22.08 12.22 -6.01
N PHE A 168 21.48 11.04 -5.84
CA PHE A 168 21.07 10.18 -6.94
C PHE A 168 19.55 10.22 -7.08
N SER A 169 19.03 10.17 -8.30
CA SER A 169 17.60 10.14 -8.56
C SER A 169 17.29 9.14 -9.65
N ILE A 170 16.29 8.30 -9.40
CA ILE A 170 15.72 7.37 -10.36
C ILE A 170 14.27 7.77 -10.53
N ALA A 171 13.84 7.96 -11.78
CA ALA A 171 12.46 8.25 -12.12
C ALA A 171 11.90 7.13 -12.99
N LEU A 172 10.67 6.73 -12.71
CA LEU A 172 9.92 5.73 -13.44
C LEU A 172 8.64 6.38 -13.96
N GLY A 173 8.46 6.34 -15.28
CA GLY A 173 7.37 7.05 -15.96
C GLY A 173 5.98 6.57 -15.56
N THR A 174 5.67 5.31 -15.80
CA THR A 174 4.37 4.72 -15.46
C THR A 174 4.55 3.26 -15.02
N LEU A 175 3.81 2.88 -13.98
CA LEU A 175 3.57 1.50 -13.58
C LEU A 175 2.08 1.25 -13.58
N ASP A 176 1.66 0.21 -14.30
CA ASP A 176 0.25 -0.19 -14.38
C ASP A 176 0.09 -1.62 -13.85
N PHE A 177 -0.84 -1.76 -12.91
CA PHE A 177 -1.29 -3.03 -12.37
C PHE A 177 -2.78 -3.17 -12.68
N TYR A 178 -3.12 -4.27 -13.35
CA TYR A 178 -4.49 -4.55 -13.76
C TYR A 178 -4.69 -6.05 -13.90
N SER A 179 -5.94 -6.48 -13.85
CA SER A 179 -6.35 -7.84 -14.16
C SER A 179 -6.29 -8.08 -15.67
N ALA A 180 -5.81 -9.26 -16.02
CA ALA A 180 -5.72 -9.75 -17.38
C ALA A 180 -5.73 -11.28 -17.37
N LYS A 181 -6.15 -11.90 -18.48
CA LYS A 181 -6.21 -13.35 -18.63
C LYS A 181 -5.42 -13.80 -19.84
N GLU A 182 -4.76 -14.95 -19.71
CA GLU A 182 -3.97 -15.57 -20.78
C GLU A 182 -4.84 -15.86 -22.03
N SER A 183 -6.07 -16.33 -21.83
CA SER A 183 -6.99 -16.60 -22.94
C SER A 183 -7.38 -15.36 -23.74
N ASN A 184 -7.22 -14.17 -23.16
CA ASN A 184 -7.45 -12.88 -23.81
C ASN A 184 -6.13 -12.17 -24.16
N GLY A 185 -5.03 -12.92 -24.30
CA GLY A 185 -3.74 -12.37 -24.73
C GLY A 185 -3.09 -11.41 -23.74
N TRP A 186 -3.42 -11.49 -22.45
CA TRP A 186 -2.95 -10.57 -21.40
C TRP A 186 -3.41 -9.12 -21.57
N GLU A 187 -4.48 -8.89 -22.33
CA GLU A 187 -5.11 -7.58 -22.44
C GLU A 187 -5.86 -7.19 -21.16
N ARG A 188 -5.86 -5.89 -20.84
CA ARG A 188 -6.55 -5.32 -19.68
C ARG A 188 -8.03 -5.63 -19.74
N SER A 189 -8.54 -6.34 -18.75
CA SER A 189 -9.92 -6.83 -18.74
C SER A 189 -10.40 -7.15 -17.33
N PHE A 190 -11.70 -6.99 -17.10
CA PHE A 190 -12.31 -7.40 -15.84
C PHE A 190 -12.56 -8.90 -15.87
N GLU A 191 -11.87 -9.64 -15.02
CA GLU A 191 -11.74 -11.09 -15.09
C GLU A 191 -12.46 -11.82 -13.96
N GLU A 192 -12.96 -13.00 -14.28
CA GLU A 192 -13.43 -13.92 -13.27
C GLU A 192 -12.27 -14.68 -12.64
N LEU A 193 -12.40 -14.96 -11.34
CA LEU A 193 -11.42 -15.75 -10.62
C LEU A 193 -11.53 -17.21 -11.05
N ASP A 194 -10.60 -17.64 -11.89
CA ASP A 194 -10.51 -19.00 -12.41
C ASP A 194 -9.10 -19.57 -12.19
N GLY A 195 -9.01 -20.89 -11.96
CA GLY A 195 -7.75 -21.60 -11.72
C GLY A 195 -7.20 -21.56 -10.28
N GLU A 196 -6.22 -22.44 -10.01
CA GLU A 196 -5.60 -22.62 -8.68
C GLU A 196 -4.47 -21.62 -8.37
N ARG A 197 -3.89 -20.96 -9.40
CA ARG A 197 -2.72 -20.09 -9.25
C ARG A 197 -3.03 -18.66 -9.67
N ARG A 198 -2.82 -17.73 -8.75
CA ARG A 198 -2.85 -16.29 -8.99
C ARG A 198 -1.43 -15.76 -8.82
N ALA A 199 -0.92 -15.06 -9.81
CA ALA A 199 0.43 -14.51 -9.80
C ALA A 199 0.42 -13.09 -10.38
N ILE A 200 1.28 -12.23 -9.85
CA ILE A 200 1.58 -10.94 -10.48
C ILE A 200 2.70 -11.20 -11.48
N CYS A 201 2.41 -10.97 -12.76
CA CYS A 201 3.35 -11.16 -13.86
C CYS A 201 3.81 -9.80 -14.39
N LYS A 202 5.10 -9.66 -14.68
CA LYS A 202 5.60 -8.54 -15.48
C LYS A 202 5.38 -8.89 -16.94
N VAL A 203 4.54 -8.11 -17.61
CA VAL A 203 4.33 -8.18 -19.07
C VAL A 203 5.42 -7.40 -19.78
#